data_AF-A0A7C4QL70-F1
#
_entry.id   AF-A0A7C4QL70-F1
#
_cell.length_a   1.000
_cell.length_b   1.000
_cell.length_c   1.000
_cell.angle_alpha   90.00
_cell.angle_beta   90.00
_cell.angle_gamma   90.00
#
_symmetry.space_group_name_H-M   'P 1'
#
loop_
_entity.id
_entity.type
_entity.pdbx_description
1 polymer ?
#
loop_
_entity_poly.entity_id
_entity_poly.type
_entity_poly.pdbx_seq_one_letter_code
_entity_poly.pdbx_strand_id
1 'polypeptide(L)'
;MSTSPLRVHQPEAAEAQSLGDRAYYRIRELIVTLELPPASVVTERELQGYDGEQGRPAYVAYAGVVYDVSGCPKWRTGLHEHLHFAGLDLTRALRKAPHAEEVFGRPCVRRVGVLEAGG
;
A
#
# COMPACT_ATOMS: atom_id res chain seq x y z
N MET A 1 35.59 -0.62 -21.73
CA MET A 1 34.47 -1.52 -21.36
C MET A 1 33.54 -0.73 -20.45
N SER A 2 32.38 -0.29 -20.95
CA SER A 2 31.40 0.47 -20.17
C SER A 2 30.09 -0.26 -20.27
N THR A 3 29.72 -0.96 -19.20
CA THR A 3 28.43 -1.65 -19.09
C THR A 3 27.42 -0.67 -18.51
N SER A 4 26.51 -0.16 -19.35
CA SER A 4 25.31 0.53 -18.88
C SER A 4 24.52 -0.39 -17.94
N PRO A 5 24.03 0.09 -16.79
CA PRO A 5 23.11 -0.70 -15.98
C PRO A 5 21.82 -0.91 -16.78
N LEU A 6 21.37 -2.17 -16.83
CA LEU A 6 20.10 -2.55 -17.42
C LEU A 6 18.99 -1.71 -16.79
N ARG A 7 18.41 -0.80 -17.59
CA ARG A 7 17.19 -0.09 -17.20
C ARG A 7 16.07 -1.12 -17.28
N VAL A 8 15.78 -1.76 -16.15
CA VAL A 8 14.59 -2.62 -16.02
C VAL A 8 13.39 -1.69 -16.06
N HIS A 9 12.93 -1.37 -17.26
CA HIS A 9 11.60 -0.82 -17.46
C HIS A 9 10.64 -1.93 -17.06
N GLN A 10 10.16 -1.92 -15.82
CA GLN A 10 9.14 -2.86 -15.36
C GLN A 10 7.84 -2.44 -16.05
N PRO A 11 7.33 -3.19 -17.04
CA PRO A 11 5.98 -2.93 -17.52
C PRO A 11 5.05 -3.35 -16.37
N GLU A 12 4.06 -2.51 -16.06
CA GLU A 12 2.94 -2.98 -15.24
C GLU A 12 2.32 -4.21 -15.90
N ALA A 13 1.71 -5.09 -15.11
CA ALA A 13 1.18 -6.39 -15.58
C ALA A 13 0.24 -6.31 -16.81
N ALA A 14 -0.32 -5.12 -17.08
CA ALA A 14 -1.12 -4.81 -18.26
C ALA A 14 -0.34 -4.79 -19.59
N GLU A 15 0.98 -4.65 -19.56
CA GLU A 15 1.86 -4.53 -20.75
C GLU A 15 2.72 -5.78 -21.01
N ALA A 16 2.49 -6.88 -20.29
CA ALA A 16 3.28 -8.10 -20.42
C ALA A 16 3.03 -8.80 -21.79
N GLN A 17 4.00 -8.68 -22.71
CA GLN A 17 3.89 -9.16 -24.09
C GLN A 17 4.27 -10.65 -24.26
N SER A 18 5.03 -11.23 -23.31
CA SER A 18 5.44 -12.63 -23.38
C SER A 18 4.73 -13.51 -22.35
N LEU A 19 4.62 -14.82 -22.64
CA LEU A 19 4.09 -15.80 -21.69
C LEU A 19 4.95 -15.88 -20.42
N GLY A 20 6.27 -15.67 -20.54
CA GLY A 20 7.20 -15.63 -19.42
C GLY A 20 6.92 -14.45 -18.48
N ASP A 21 6.71 -13.26 -19.03
CA ASP A 21 6.41 -12.06 -18.25
C ASP A 21 5.05 -12.19 -17.55
N ARG A 22 4.03 -12.66 -18.28
CA ARG A 22 2.70 -12.90 -17.71
C ARG A 22 2.74 -13.91 -16.57
N ALA A 23 3.51 -14.99 -16.71
CA ALA A 23 3.70 -15.98 -15.65
C ALA A 23 4.46 -15.38 -14.46
N TYR A 24 5.51 -14.61 -14.70
CA TYR A 24 6.28 -13.94 -13.65
C TYR A 24 5.39 -12.98 -12.82
N TYR A 25 4.59 -12.13 -13.48
CA TYR A 25 3.71 -11.20 -12.80
C TYR A 25 2.55 -11.90 -12.09
N ARG A 26 1.94 -12.94 -12.68
CA ARG A 26 0.94 -13.78 -12.03
C ARG A 26 1.48 -14.45 -10.77
N ILE A 27 2.68 -15.02 -10.85
CA ILE A 27 3.31 -15.72 -9.72
C ILE A 27 3.72 -14.71 -8.64
N ARG A 28 4.27 -13.56 -9.03
CA ARG A 28 4.60 -12.47 -8.09
C ARG A 28 3.36 -11.96 -7.37
N GLU A 29 2.26 -11.73 -8.08
CA GLU A 29 0.97 -11.37 -7.50
C GLU A 29 0.48 -12.47 -6.54
N LEU A 30 0.55 -13.74 -6.97
CA LEU A 30 0.14 -14.89 -6.17
C LEU A 30 0.95 -14.99 -4.87
N ILE A 31 2.28 -14.90 -4.93
CA ILE A 31 3.18 -14.95 -3.76
C ILE A 31 2.86 -13.81 -2.80
N VAL A 32 2.69 -12.59 -3.33
CA VAL A 32 2.32 -11.41 -2.55
C VAL A 32 0.93 -11.59 -1.90
N THR A 33 0.00 -12.32 -2.52
CA THR A 33 -1.31 -12.64 -1.92
C THR A 33 -1.32 -13.86 -0.99
N LEU A 34 -0.39 -14.81 -1.13
CA LEU A 34 -0.33 -16.05 -0.36
C LEU A 34 0.45 -15.90 0.96
N GLU A 35 1.36 -14.92 1.05
CA GLU A 35 2.05 -14.56 2.30
C GLU A 35 1.20 -13.66 3.22
N LEU A 36 0.04 -13.19 2.75
CA LEU A 36 -0.92 -12.42 3.53
C LEU A 36 -2.11 -13.32 3.91
N PRO A 37 -2.65 -13.24 5.14
CA PRO A 37 -3.96 -13.83 5.43
C PRO A 37 -4.96 -13.32 4.39
N PRO A 38 -5.97 -14.12 4.00
CA PRO A 38 -6.84 -13.87 2.85
C PRO A 38 -7.22 -12.40 2.83
N ALA A 39 -6.77 -11.69 1.79
CA ALA A 39 -6.81 -10.23 1.72
C ALA A 39 -8.16 -9.73 2.23
N SER A 40 -8.16 -9.19 3.45
CA SER A 40 -9.34 -8.60 4.05
C SER A 40 -9.78 -7.50 3.12
N VAL A 41 -10.93 -7.68 2.47
CA VAL A 41 -11.62 -6.58 1.82
C VAL A 41 -12.07 -5.69 2.97
N VAL A 42 -11.58 -4.45 2.97
CA VAL A 42 -11.91 -3.45 3.98
C VAL A 42 -12.82 -2.44 3.28
N THR A 43 -14.03 -2.27 3.80
CA THR A 43 -14.92 -1.19 3.36
C THR A 43 -14.40 0.16 3.85
N GLU A 44 -14.79 1.28 3.23
CA GLU A 44 -14.44 2.62 3.76
C GLU A 44 -14.90 2.81 5.20
N ARG A 45 -16.05 2.22 5.56
CA ARG A 45 -16.60 2.27 6.92
C ARG A 45 -15.73 1.52 7.92
N GLU A 46 -15.26 0.32 7.56
CA GLU A 46 -14.32 -0.41 8.41
C GLU A 46 -12.98 0.31 8.50
N LEU A 47 -12.50 0.89 7.39
CA LEU A 47 -11.27 1.66 7.36
C LEU A 47 -11.29 2.78 8.41
N GLN A 48 -12.39 3.54 8.49
CA GLN A 48 -12.57 4.61 9.49
C GLN A 48 -12.45 4.13 10.94
N GLY A 49 -12.72 2.85 11.23
CA GLY A 49 -12.54 2.27 12.56
C GLY A 49 -11.09 2.00 12.95
N TYR A 50 -10.16 2.03 11.99
CA TYR A 50 -8.72 1.86 12.20
C TYR A 50 -8.00 3.21 12.22
N ASP A 51 -8.43 4.08 13.14
CA ASP A 51 -7.99 5.46 13.27
C ASP A 51 -6.74 5.66 14.15
N GLY A 52 -6.24 4.61 14.81
CA GLY A 52 -5.11 4.72 15.74
C GLY A 52 -5.46 5.30 17.12
N GLU A 53 -6.74 5.60 17.38
CA GLU A 53 -7.17 6.16 18.65
C GLU A 53 -7.52 5.07 19.67
N GLN A 54 -7.38 5.38 20.96
CA GLN A 54 -7.78 4.49 22.07
C GLN A 54 -7.17 3.08 21.97
N GLY A 55 -5.96 2.97 21.41
CA GLY A 55 -5.26 1.69 21.25
C GLY A 55 -5.73 0.86 20.05
N ARG A 56 -6.64 1.38 19.21
CA ARG A 56 -6.98 0.75 17.93
C ARG A 56 -5.80 0.83 16.95
N PRO A 57 -5.70 -0.09 15.98
CA PRO A 57 -4.74 0.03 14.89
C PRO A 57 -4.98 1.30 14.07
N ALA A 58 -3.91 1.84 13.48
CA ALA A 58 -3.94 2.95 12.54
C ALA A 58 -3.71 2.42 11.12
N TYR A 59 -4.75 2.41 10.29
CA TYR A 59 -4.65 1.99 8.88
C TYR A 59 -4.81 3.17 7.94
N VAL A 60 -4.24 3.09 6.74
CA VAL A 60 -4.46 4.04 5.65
C VAL A 60 -4.65 3.28 4.36
N ALA A 61 -5.46 3.81 3.45
CA ALA A 61 -5.56 3.28 2.09
C ALA A 61 -4.76 4.15 1.10
N TYR A 62 -4.15 3.48 0.13
CA TYR A 62 -3.49 4.09 -1.01
C TYR A 62 -3.66 3.19 -2.25
N ALA A 63 -4.19 3.76 -3.33
CA ALA A 63 -4.40 3.07 -4.60
C ALA A 63 -5.12 1.70 -4.45
N GLY A 64 -6.15 1.66 -3.61
CA GLY A 64 -6.93 0.44 -3.35
C GLY A 64 -6.27 -0.58 -2.41
N VAL A 65 -5.08 -0.28 -1.86
CA VAL A 65 -4.39 -1.15 -0.89
C VAL A 65 -4.50 -0.55 0.51
N VAL A 66 -4.80 -1.39 1.51
CA VAL A 66 -4.83 -0.97 2.92
C VAL A 66 -3.54 -1.36 3.62
N TYR A 67 -2.93 -0.38 4.28
CA TYR A 67 -1.68 -0.51 5.01
C TYR A 67 -1.89 -0.25 6.50
N ASP A 68 -1.38 -1.14 7.33
CA ASP A 68 -1.17 -0.90 8.75
C ASP A 68 0.09 -0.05 8.96
N VAL A 69 -0.11 1.12 9.56
CA VAL A 69 0.94 2.08 9.92
C VAL A 69 1.07 2.26 11.43
N SER A 70 0.43 1.41 12.24
CA SER A 70 0.44 1.49 13.71
C SER A 70 1.85 1.46 14.31
N GLY A 71 2.76 0.73 13.67
CA GLY A 71 4.17 0.65 14.08
C GLY A 71 5.02 1.87 13.69
N CYS A 72 4.48 2.80 12.90
CA CYS A 72 5.25 3.92 12.39
C CYS A 72 5.24 5.12 13.36
N PRO A 73 6.41 5.67 13.75
CA PRO A 73 6.48 6.78 14.71
C PRO A 73 5.68 8.03 14.34
N LYS A 74 5.55 8.31 13.03
CA LYS A 74 4.81 9.46 12.49
C LYS A 74 3.28 9.26 12.42
N TRP A 75 2.78 8.11 12.87
CA TRP A 75 1.35 7.76 12.88
C TRP A 75 0.84 7.36 14.27
N ARG A 76 1.67 7.49 15.31
CA ARG A 76 1.41 6.96 16.67
C ARG A 76 0.14 7.48 17.33
N THR A 77 -0.32 8.67 16.94
CA THR A 77 -1.54 9.29 17.47
C THR A 77 -2.74 9.16 16.53
N GLY A 78 -2.61 8.37 15.45
CA GLY A 78 -3.59 8.38 14.37
C GLY A 78 -3.54 9.62 13.46
N LEU A 79 -2.65 10.58 13.75
CA LEU A 79 -2.54 11.86 13.03
C LEU A 79 -1.12 12.07 12.52
N HIS A 80 -0.98 12.15 11.21
CA HIS A 80 0.29 12.38 10.53
C HIS A 80 0.52 13.85 10.24
N GLU A 81 1.62 14.39 10.78
CA GLU A 81 2.09 15.77 10.58
C GLU A 81 1.00 16.84 10.82
N HIS A 82 0.04 16.55 11.71
CA HIS A 82 -1.13 17.40 12.01
C HIS A 82 -2.07 17.67 10.82
N LEU A 83 -1.99 16.87 9.75
CA LEU A 83 -2.72 17.10 8.50
C LEU A 83 -3.59 15.93 8.06
N HIS A 84 -3.16 14.69 8.32
CA HIS A 84 -3.80 13.50 7.76
C HIS A 84 -4.13 12.49 8.85
N PHE A 85 -5.40 12.14 8.97
CA PHE A 85 -5.86 11.11 9.88
C PHE A 85 -5.69 9.72 9.28
N ALA A 86 -5.40 8.74 10.13
CA ALA A 86 -5.59 7.34 9.82
C ALA A 86 -7.08 7.04 9.67
N GLY A 87 -7.38 5.86 9.15
CA GLY A 87 -8.73 5.42 8.80
C GLY A 87 -9.29 6.04 7.51
N LEU A 88 -8.42 6.58 6.64
CA LEU A 88 -8.82 7.24 5.40
C LEU A 88 -8.07 6.70 4.17
N ASP A 89 -8.69 6.86 3.00
CA ASP A 89 -7.98 6.78 1.72
C ASP A 89 -7.21 8.09 1.46
N LEU A 90 -5.89 7.98 1.48
CA LEU A 90 -4.96 9.09 1.33
C LEU A 90 -4.35 9.15 -0.08
N THR A 91 -4.87 8.39 -1.05
CA THR A 91 -4.42 8.39 -2.45
C THR A 91 -4.30 9.80 -3.01
N ARG A 92 -5.30 10.65 -2.76
CA ARG A 92 -5.28 12.04 -3.25
C ARG A 92 -4.36 12.94 -2.44
N ALA A 93 -4.22 12.69 -1.14
CA ALA A 93 -3.40 13.48 -0.24
C ALA A 93 -1.90 13.30 -0.54
N LEU A 94 -1.47 12.06 -0.85
CA LEU A 94 -0.07 11.76 -1.13
C LEU A 94 0.50 12.58 -2.30
N ARG A 95 -0.32 12.96 -3.28
CA ARG A 95 0.10 13.82 -4.42
C ARG A 95 0.63 15.21 -4.01
N LYS A 96 0.30 15.67 -2.80
CA LYS A 96 0.73 16.97 -2.26
C LYS A 96 1.79 16.82 -1.14
N ALA A 97 2.20 15.59 -0.83
CA ALA A 97 3.15 15.32 0.23
C ALA A 97 4.60 15.61 -0.21
N PRO A 98 5.52 15.87 0.73
CA PRO A 98 6.95 16.05 0.44
C PRO A 98 7.71 14.72 0.21
N HIS A 99 7.00 13.63 -0.01
CA HIS A 99 7.50 12.27 -0.24
C HIS A 99 6.50 11.51 -1.13
N ALA A 100 6.89 10.36 -1.69
CA ALA A 100 6.03 9.55 -2.55
C ALA A 100 5.84 8.14 -1.99
N GLU A 101 5.55 7.17 -2.88
CA GLU A 101 5.18 5.80 -2.54
C GLU A 101 6.30 4.99 -1.87
N GLU A 102 7.55 5.48 -1.89
CA GLU A 102 8.67 4.81 -1.23
C GLU A 102 8.43 4.60 0.28
N VAL A 103 7.53 5.39 0.89
CA VAL A 103 7.15 5.24 2.29
C VAL A 103 6.50 3.89 2.61
N PHE A 104 5.86 3.24 1.64
CA PHE A 104 5.21 1.94 1.83
C PHE A 104 6.21 0.77 1.92
N GLY A 105 7.48 0.99 1.55
CA GLY A 105 8.56 0.02 1.74
C GLY A 105 9.24 0.09 3.11
N ARG A 106 8.80 0.99 4.00
CA ARG A 106 9.42 1.14 5.33
C ARG A 106 9.09 -0.07 6.22
N PRO A 107 10.02 -0.54 7.08
CA PRO A 107 9.78 -1.72 7.92
C PRO A 107 8.58 -1.64 8.87
N CYS A 108 8.13 -0.42 9.20
CA CYS A 108 6.98 -0.19 10.08
C CYS A 108 5.62 -0.22 9.36
N VAL A 109 5.62 -0.31 8.02
CA VAL A 109 4.42 -0.34 7.19
C VAL A 109 4.15 -1.76 6.74
N ARG A 110 2.92 -2.24 6.90
CA ARG A 110 2.52 -3.59 6.48
C ARG A 110 1.27 -3.53 5.63
N ARG A 111 1.24 -4.21 4.49
CA ARG A 111 0.00 -4.41 3.74
C ARG A 111 -0.90 -5.38 4.51
N VAL A 112 -2.18 -5.04 4.67
CA VAL A 112 -3.16 -5.84 5.45
C VAL A 112 -4.45 -6.13 4.71
N GLY A 113 -4.67 -5.54 3.54
CA GLY A 113 -5.88 -5.79 2.76
C GLY A 113 -5.97 -4.96 1.49
N VAL A 114 -7.18 -4.95 0.95
CA VAL A 114 -7.57 -4.10 -0.18
C VAL A 114 -8.80 -3.30 0.22
N LEU A 115 -8.88 -2.05 -0.23
CA LEU A 115 -10.04 -1.21 -0.02
C LEU A 115 -11.12 -1.63 -1.03
N GLU A 116 -12.34 -1.87 -0.55
CA GLU A 116 -13.48 -2.12 -1.43
C GLU A 116 -13.66 -0.92 -2.37
N ALA A 117 -13.71 -1.18 -3.69
CA ALA A 117 -13.99 -0.14 -4.66
C ALA A 117 -15.43 0.34 -4.48
N GLY A 118 -15.61 1.63 -4.18
CA GLY A 118 -16.94 2.25 -4.21
C GLY A 118 -17.57 2.05 -5.59
N GLY A 119 -18.77 1.46 -5.62
CA GLY A 119 -19.54 1.21 -6.84
C GLY A 119 -20.05 2.47 -7.54
#